data_AF-A0A699U4H7-F1
#
_entry.id   AF-A0A699U4H7-F1
#
_cell.length_a   1.000
_cell.length_b   1.000
_cell.length_c   1.000
_cell.angle_alpha   90.00
_cell.angle_beta   90.00
_cell.angle_gamma   90.00
#
_symmetry.space_group_name_H-M   'P 1'
#
loop_
_entity.id
_entity.type
_entity.pdbx_description
1 polymer ?
#
loop_
_entity_poly.entity_id
_entity_poly.type
_entity_poly.pdbx_seq_one_letter_code
_entity_poly.pdbx_strand_id
1 'polypeptide(L)'
;GGNGGNQFRQYAGQNARNLNGGVGHFARDCTVRPRRRDAAYLQTQLLIAQKEEAGIQLQAEEYDLMAAAADLDEIKEVNAKCILMANLQQASSLGT
;
A
#
# COMPACT_ATOMS: atom_id res chain seq x y z
N GLY A 1 16.54 -31.90 44.72
CA GLY A 1 17.27 -30.62 44.81
C GLY A 1 18.12 -30.50 43.57
N GLY A 2 18.04 -29.45 42.76
CA GLY A 2 17.95 -28.04 43.11
C GLY A 2 19.25 -27.41 42.66
N ASN A 3 19.36 -27.08 41.37
CA ASN A 3 20.56 -26.50 40.76
C ASN A 3 20.26 -25.04 40.40
N GLY A 4 20.24 -24.19 41.43
CA GLY A 4 19.93 -22.77 41.33
C GLY A 4 20.92 -22.00 42.18
N GLY A 5 22.02 -21.55 41.59
CA GLY A 5 23.00 -20.81 42.37
C GLY A 5 24.32 -20.53 41.68
N ASN A 6 24.32 -20.05 40.44
CA ASN A 6 25.48 -19.32 39.93
C ASN A 6 25.20 -18.32 38.80
N GLN A 7 23.97 -17.85 38.66
CA GLN A 7 23.63 -16.78 37.70
C GLN A 7 23.89 -15.36 38.24
N PHE A 8 24.06 -15.16 39.54
CA PHE A 8 24.05 -13.80 40.09
C PHE A 8 25.40 -13.08 40.10
N ARG A 9 26.53 -13.80 39.93
CA ARG A 9 27.86 -13.17 39.92
C ARG A 9 28.38 -12.81 38.54
N GLN A 10 27.71 -13.23 37.46
CA GLN A 10 28.10 -12.86 36.10
C GLN A 10 27.58 -11.48 35.66
N TYR A 11 26.59 -10.93 36.36
CA TYR A 11 25.98 -9.64 36.04
C TYR A 11 26.72 -8.41 36.59
N ALA A 12 27.66 -8.57 37.54
CA ALA A 12 28.43 -7.44 38.08
C ALA A 12 29.83 -7.29 37.46
N GLY A 13 30.35 -8.30 36.76
CA GLY A 13 31.71 -8.32 36.23
C GLY A 13 31.86 -7.87 34.77
N GLN A 14 30.77 -7.60 34.06
CA GLN A 14 30.78 -7.20 32.65
C GLN A 14 30.75 -5.68 32.43
N ASN A 15 30.87 -4.90 33.51
CA ASN A 15 30.88 -3.42 33.47
C ASN A 15 32.26 -2.79 33.75
N ALA A 16 33.36 -3.53 33.62
CA ALA A 16 34.71 -2.98 33.87
C ALA A 16 35.79 -3.42 32.87
N ARG A 17 35.44 -4.11 31.78
CA ARG A 17 36.45 -4.54 30.80
C ARG A 17 35.94 -4.64 29.37
N ASN A 18 35.38 -3.55 28.85
CA ASN A 18 35.61 -3.24 27.43
C ASN A 18 35.55 -1.73 27.17
N LEU A 19 36.49 -1.01 27.77
CA LEU A 19 36.77 0.39 27.45
C LEU A 19 37.67 0.49 26.21
N ASN A 20 37.46 -0.36 25.20
CA ASN A 20 38.22 -0.28 23.96
C ASN A 20 37.38 -0.69 22.72
N GLY A 21 36.63 0.28 22.19
CA GLY A 21 36.42 0.42 20.75
C GLY A 21 35.56 -0.62 20.02
N GLY A 22 34.40 -1.01 20.54
CA GLY A 22 33.51 -1.97 19.88
C GLY A 22 32.10 -1.42 19.66
N VAL A 23 31.90 -0.80 18.49
CA VAL A 23 30.63 -0.37 17.87
C VAL A 23 29.42 -1.27 18.23
N GLY A 24 28.62 -0.86 19.20
CA GLY A 24 27.36 -1.50 19.56
C GLY A 24 26.18 -0.83 18.85
N HIS A 25 25.92 -1.19 17.59
CA HIS A 25 24.66 -0.83 16.94
C HIS A 25 23.58 -1.83 17.37
N PHE A 26 22.53 -1.31 18.01
CA PHE A 26 21.23 -1.98 18.13
C PHE A 26 20.89 -2.62 16.78
N ALA A 27 20.85 -3.95 16.73
CA ALA A 27 20.30 -4.68 15.60
C ALA A 27 18.79 -4.45 15.59
N ARG A 28 18.35 -3.33 15.01
CA ARG A 28 17.00 -3.23 14.47
C ARG A 28 16.98 -4.15 13.26
N ASP A 29 16.11 -5.15 13.33
CA ASP A 29 15.74 -5.98 12.20
C ASP A 29 15.50 -5.10 10.96
N CYS A 30 16.45 -5.11 10.05
CA CYS A 30 16.23 -4.77 8.66
C CYS A 30 16.44 -6.07 7.90
N THR A 31 15.38 -6.73 7.46
CA THR A 31 15.41 -7.89 6.56
C THR A 31 15.98 -7.54 5.16
N VAL A 32 16.63 -6.39 5.00
CA VAL A 32 17.50 -6.08 3.86
C VAL A 32 18.68 -5.26 4.38
N ARG A 33 19.72 -5.94 4.88
CA ARG A 33 21.05 -5.35 5.02
C ARG A 33 21.48 -4.83 3.64
N PRO A 34 21.82 -3.53 3.44
CA PRO A 34 22.50 -3.13 2.23
C PRO A 34 23.96 -3.58 2.35
N ARG A 35 24.20 -4.83 1.97
CA ARG A 35 25.52 -5.27 1.51
C ARG A 35 25.82 -4.51 0.23
N ARG A 36 27.10 -4.24 -0.05
CA ARG A 36 27.58 -3.56 -1.28
C ARG A 36 26.69 -3.98 -2.46
N ARG A 37 25.88 -3.05 -2.97
CA ARG A 37 24.88 -3.34 -4.00
C ARG A 37 25.62 -3.59 -5.30
N ASP A 38 25.61 -4.83 -5.76
CA ASP A 38 26.06 -5.16 -7.10
C ASP A 38 25.04 -4.61 -8.13
N ALA A 39 25.45 -4.57 -9.39
CA ALA A 39 24.60 -4.08 -10.47
C ALA A 39 23.32 -4.93 -10.64
N ALA A 40 23.37 -6.22 -10.32
CA ALA A 40 22.24 -7.13 -10.41
C ALA A 40 21.15 -6.79 -9.40
N TYR A 41 21.53 -6.45 -8.16
CA TYR A 41 20.60 -5.99 -7.14
C TYR A 41 19.94 -4.67 -7.52
N LEU A 42 20.70 -3.70 -8.05
CA LEU A 42 20.15 -2.42 -8.50
C LEU A 42 19.18 -2.60 -9.67
N GLN A 43 19.52 -3.46 -10.63
CA GLN A 43 18.65 -3.78 -11.76
C GLN A 43 17.32 -4.40 -11.30
N THR A 44 17.37 -5.30 -10.32
CA THR A 44 16.18 -5.96 -9.78
C THR A 44 15.27 -4.96 -9.05
N GLN A 45 15.86 -4.08 -8.23
CA GLN A 45 15.12 -3.02 -7.54
C GLN A 45 14.44 -2.05 -8.51
N LEU A 46 15.12 -1.70 -9.62
CA LEU A 46 14.55 -0.82 -10.64
C LEU A 46 13.36 -1.48 -11.34
N LEU A 47 13.48 -2.77 -11.68
CA LEU A 47 12.40 -3.53 -12.31
C LEU A 47 11.18 -3.66 -11.41
N ILE A 48 11.39 -3.83 -10.09
CA ILE A 48 10.31 -3.85 -9.10
C ILE A 48 9.63 -2.49 -9.03
N ALA A 49 10.41 -1.40 -8.94
CA ALA A 49 9.86 -0.05 -8.87
C ALA A 49 9.03 0.32 -10.12
N GLN A 50 9.50 -0.04 -11.32
CA GLN A 50 8.73 0.18 -12.56
C GLN A 50 7.41 -0.59 -12.60
N LYS A 51 7.39 -1.82 -12.07
CA LYS A 51 6.17 -2.63 -11.99
C LYS A 51 5.18 -2.07 -10.97
N GLU A 52 5.67 -1.60 -9.82
CA GLU A 52 4.82 -0.91 -8.84
C GLU A 52 4.26 0.39 -9.41
N GLU A 53 5.08 1.20 -10.08
CA GLU A 53 4.64 2.46 -10.70
C GLU A 53 3.58 2.22 -11.78
N ALA A 54 3.78 1.24 -12.66
CA ALA A 54 2.77 0.86 -13.66
C ALA A 54 1.48 0.33 -13.01
N GLY A 55 1.60 -0.42 -11.90
CA GLY A 55 0.45 -0.89 -11.13
C GLY A 55 -0.35 0.25 -10.50
N ILE A 56 0.32 1.27 -9.95
CA ILE A 56 -0.32 2.46 -9.37
C ILE A 56 -1.03 3.28 -10.46
N GLN A 57 -0.41 3.46 -11.63
CA GLN A 57 -1.02 4.15 -12.76
C GLN A 57 -2.28 3.43 -13.25
N LEU A 58 -2.20 2.10 -13.42
CA LEU A 58 -3.34 1.30 -13.84
C LEU A 58 -4.50 1.39 -12.84
N GLN A 59 -4.20 1.35 -11.54
CA GLN A 59 -5.22 1.45 -10.50
C GLN A 59 -5.92 2.83 -10.48
N ALA A 60 -5.19 3.91 -10.78
CA ALA A 60 -5.78 5.24 -10.92
C ALA A 60 -6.73 5.32 -12.13
N GLU A 61 -6.30 4.78 -13.28
CA GLU A 61 -7.14 4.73 -14.49
C GLU A 61 -8.41 3.87 -14.28
N GLU A 62 -8.31 2.75 -13.58
CA GLU A 62 -9.48 1.92 -13.24
C GLU A 62 -10.47 2.65 -12.32
N TYR A 63 -9.96 3.44 -11.36
CA TYR A 63 -10.80 4.25 -10.47
C TYR A 63 -11.51 5.37 -11.23
N ASP A 64 -10.79 6.09 -12.10
CA ASP A 64 -11.37 7.15 -12.94
C ASP A 64 -12.44 6.60 -13.90
N LEU A 65 -12.19 5.42 -14.49
CA LEU A 65 -13.17 4.75 -15.35
C LEU A 65 -14.42 4.30 -14.58
N MET A 66 -14.26 3.80 -13.36
CA MET A 66 -15.39 3.46 -12.50
C MET A 66 -16.22 4.70 -12.12
N ALA A 67 -15.56 5.82 -11.82
CA ALA A 67 -16.24 7.10 -11.55
C ALA A 67 -17.03 7.58 -12.78
N ALA A 68 -16.41 7.61 -13.96
CA ALA A 68 -17.08 8.00 -15.20
C ALA A 68 -18.25 7.07 -15.57
N ALA A 69 -18.15 5.78 -15.25
CA ALA A 69 -19.25 4.82 -15.46
C ALA A 69 -20.45 5.11 -14.55
N ALA A 70 -20.22 5.53 -13.30
CA ALA A 70 -21.28 5.92 -12.38
C ALA A 70 -22.01 7.18 -12.86
N ASP A 71 -21.27 8.22 -13.29
CA ASP A 71 -21.85 9.44 -13.84
C ASP A 71 -22.70 9.16 -15.10
N LEU A 72 -22.24 8.21 -15.94
CA LEU A 72 -22.99 7.81 -17.14
C LEU A 72 -24.31 7.11 -16.80
N ASP A 73 -24.37 6.35 -15.70
CA ASP A 73 -25.59 5.69 -15.24
C ASP A 73 -26.64 6.71 -14.78
N GLU A 74 -26.22 7.71 -14.00
CA GLU A 74 -27.09 8.82 -13.57
C GLU A 74 -27.66 9.59 -14.78
N ILE A 75 -26.83 9.90 -15.76
CA ILE A 75 -27.26 10.58 -16.99
C ILE A 75 -28.30 9.75 -17.75
N LYS A 76 -28.09 8.42 -17.84
CA LYS A 76 -29.05 7.52 -18.49
C LYS A 76 -30.39 7.49 -17.76
N GLU A 77 -30.38 7.45 -16.44
CA GLU A 77 -31.60 7.47 -15.62
C GLU A 77 -32.39 8.77 -15.85
N VAL A 78 -31.72 9.92 -15.79
CA VAL A 78 -32.33 11.23 -16.04
C VAL A 78 -32.92 11.31 -17.44
N ASN A 79 -32.21 10.79 -18.45
CA ASN A 79 -32.69 10.76 -19.83
C ASN A 79 -33.94 9.86 -19.98
N ALA A 80 -33.94 8.67 -19.39
CA ALA A 80 -35.10 7.78 -19.40
C ALA A 80 -36.33 8.43 -18.75
N LYS A 81 -36.13 9.12 -17.62
CA LYS A 81 -37.20 9.88 -16.95
C LYS A 81 -37.73 11.00 -17.83
N CYS A 82 -36.85 11.73 -18.51
CA CYS A 82 -37.23 12.80 -19.42
C CYS A 82 -38.10 12.29 -20.58
N ILE A 83 -37.72 11.16 -21.19
CA ILE A 83 -38.50 10.52 -22.26
C ILE A 83 -39.88 10.10 -21.77
N LEU A 84 -39.95 9.51 -20.57
CA LEU A 84 -41.23 9.10 -19.98
C LEU A 84 -42.19 10.28 -19.76
N MET A 85 -41.68 11.39 -19.23
CA MET A 85 -42.48 12.60 -19.02
C MET A 85 -42.98 13.18 -20.33
N ALA A 86 -42.14 13.22 -21.37
CA ALA A 86 -42.53 13.69 -22.70
C ALA A 86 -43.65 12.83 -23.30
N ASN A 87 -43.55 11.50 -23.19
CA ASN A 87 -44.58 10.58 -23.67
C ASN A 87 -45.91 10.75 -22.92
N LEU A 88 -45.86 10.98 -21.60
CA LEU A 88 -47.04 11.22 -20.79
C LEU A 88 -47.73 12.54 -21.19
N GLN A 89 -46.95 13.60 -21.39
CA GLN A 89 -47.46 14.90 -21.82
C GLN A 89 -48.07 14.84 -23.22
N GLN A 90 -47.43 14.13 -24.15
CA GLN A 90 -47.97 13.88 -25.49
C GLN A 90 -49.29 13.10 -25.42
N ALA A 91 -49.35 12.01 -24.65
CA ALA A 91 -50.57 11.22 -24.48
C ALA A 91 -51.72 12.05 -23.88
N SER A 92 -51.41 12.95 -22.94
CA SER A 92 -52.38 13.87 -22.36
C SER A 92 -52.86 14.94 -23.35
N SER A 93 -52.03 15.34 -24.32
CA SER A 93 -52.39 16.30 -25.38
C SER A 93 -53.11 15.68 -26.58
N LEU A 94 -53.04 14.36 -26.75
CA LEU A 94 -53.69 13.62 -27.82
C LEU A 94 -55.15 13.24 -27.49
N GLY A 95 -55.59 13.46 -26.24
CA GLY A 95 -56.91 13.10 -25.73
C GLY A 95 -57.97 14.21 -25.77
N THR A 96 -57.67 15.39 -26.33
CA THR A 96 -58.60 16.52 -26.55
C THR A 96 -58.88 16.71 -28.02
#